data_AF-A0A7V6KVN3-F1
#
_entry.id   AF-A0A7V6KVN3-F1
#
_cell.length_a   1.000
_cell.length_b   1.000
_cell.length_c   1.000
_cell.angle_alpha   90.00
_cell.angle_beta   90.00
_cell.angle_gamma   90.00
#
_symmetry.space_group_name_H-M   'P 1'
#
loop_
_entity.id
_entity.type
_entity.pdbx_description
1 polymer ?
#
loop_
_entity_poly.entity_id
_entity_poly.type
_entity_poly.pdbx_seq_one_letter_code
_entity_poly.pdbx_strand_id
1 'polypeptide(L)' 'MEPSVYDFLSKSLLNEQELVRDYQRFAMRIKEEDSEMEKTFRHWAEEDGLRANKIEEFLHKVERNHNKTR' A
#
# COMPACT_ATOMS: atom_id res chain seq x y z
N MET A 1 -17.03 -17.27 -6.25
CA MET A 1 -17.76 -16.18 -5.58
C MET A 1 -16.87 -14.96 -5.70
N GLU A 2 -17.38 -13.85 -6.22
CA GLU A 2 -16.60 -12.60 -6.30
C GLU A 2 -16.23 -12.13 -4.89
N PRO A 3 -15.01 -11.61 -4.67
CA PRO A 3 -14.60 -11.09 -3.36
C PRO A 3 -15.50 -9.93 -2.95
N SER A 4 -15.78 -9.81 -1.65
CA SER A 4 -16.49 -8.63 -1.15
C SER A 4 -15.61 -7.38 -1.32
N VAL A 5 -16.25 -6.20 -1.27
CA VAL A 5 -15.51 -4.92 -1.28
C VAL A 5 -14.50 -4.87 -0.13
N TYR A 6 -14.83 -5.43 1.03
CA TYR A 6 -13.91 -5.53 2.17
C TYR A 6 -12.70 -6.40 1.82
N ASP A 7 -12.93 -7.62 1.32
CA ASP A 7 -11.83 -8.57 0.98
C ASP A 7 -10.89 -7.98 -0.07
N PHE A 8 -11.44 -7.30 -1.08
CA PHE A 8 -10.65 -6.65 -2.12
C PHE A 8 -9.78 -5.52 -1.56
N LEU A 9 -10.36 -4.64 -0.72
CA LEU A 9 -9.63 -3.53 -0.13
C LEU A 9 -8.57 -4.02 0.88
N SER A 10 -8.87 -5.03 1.70
CA SER A 10 -7.89 -5.60 2.64
C SER A 10 -6.71 -6.22 1.91
N LYS A 11 -6.95 -6.96 0.82
CA LYS A 11 -5.88 -7.52 -0.01
C LYS A 11 -5.07 -6.41 -0.68
N SER A 12 -5.73 -5.38 -1.19
CA SER A 12 -5.05 -4.25 -1.83
C SER A 12 -4.16 -3.50 -0.84
N LEU A 13 -4.63 -3.26 0.39
CA LEU A 13 -3.83 -2.62 1.44
C LEU A 13 -2.55 -3.41 1.74
N LEU A 14 -2.67 -4.73 1.91
CA LEU A 14 -1.52 -5.60 2.16
C LEU A 14 -0.50 -5.53 1.02
N ASN A 15 -0.97 -5.59 -0.24
CA ASN A 15 -0.09 -5.51 -1.40
C ASN A 15 0.67 -4.17 -1.45
N GLU A 16 0.00 -3.05 -1.22
CA GLU A 16 0.66 -1.73 -1.21
C GLU A 16 1.69 -1.65 -0.08
N GLN A 17 1.37 -2.14 1.11
CA GLN A 17 2.33 -2.20 2.23
C GLN A 17 3.54 -3.09 1.94
N GLU A 18 3.35 -4.20 1.20
CA GLU A 18 4.44 -5.06 0.75
C GLU A 18 5.36 -4.33 -0.25
N LEU A 19 4.79 -3.61 -1.22
CA LEU A 19 5.55 -2.82 -2.18
C LEU A 19 6.36 -1.71 -1.50
N VAL A 20 5.77 -0.97 -0.57
CA VAL A 20 6.49 0.05 0.24
C VAL A 20 7.74 -0.56 0.86
N ARG A 21 7.59 -1.70 1.55
CA ARG A 21 8.70 -2.38 2.22
C ARG A 21 9.76 -2.85 1.22
N ASP A 22 9.34 -3.44 0.12
CA ASP A 22 10.24 -4.06 -0.85
C ASP A 22 11.02 -3.00 -1.63
N TYR A 23 10.37 -1.90 -2.02
CA TYR A 23 11.01 -0.74 -2.65
C TYR A 23 11.96 0.01 -1.70
N GLN A 24 11.58 0.21 -0.44
CA GLN A 24 12.50 0.77 0.56
C GLN A 24 13.75 -0.10 0.73
N ARG A 25 13.58 -1.42 0.83
CA ARG A 25 14.70 -2.37 0.95
C ARG A 25 15.58 -2.37 -0.29
N PHE A 26 15.00 -2.33 -1.49
CA PHE A 26 15.75 -2.26 -2.74
C PHE A 26 16.55 -0.95 -2.82
N ALA A 27 15.90 0.19 -2.57
CA ALA A 27 16.55 1.49 -2.57
C ALA A 27 17.74 1.55 -1.59
N MET A 28 17.63 0.92 -0.42
CA MET A 28 18.75 0.81 0.54
C MET A 28 19.92 -0.01 0.00
N ARG A 29 19.66 -1.06 -0.78
CA ARG A 29 20.70 -1.95 -1.33
C ARG A 29 21.42 -1.31 -2.52
N ILE A 30 20.69 -0.66 -3.42
CA ILE A 30 21.24 -0.11 -4.67
C ILE A 30 21.89 1.27 -4.49
N LYS A 31 21.82 1.86 -3.30
CA LYS A 31 22.25 3.24 -3.00
C LYS A 31 23.67 3.58 -3.47
N GLU A 32 24.60 2.63 -3.35
CA GLU A 32 26.00 2.82 -3.73
C GLU A 32 26.28 2.46 -5.20
N GLU A 33 25.35 1.76 -5.87
CA GLU A 33 25.49 1.27 -7.24
C GLU A 33 24.84 2.21 -8.26
N ASP A 34 23.65 2.72 -7.97
CA ASP A 34 22.88 3.57 -8.88
C ASP A 34 22.00 4.57 -8.11
N SER A 35 22.37 5.85 -8.15
CA SER A 35 21.65 6.92 -7.46
C SER A 35 20.31 7.27 -8.11
N GLU A 36 20.14 7.03 -9.42
CA GLU A 36 18.88 7.30 -10.10
C GLU A 36 17.83 6.24 -9.73
N MET A 37 18.23 4.96 -9.76
CA MET A 37 17.38 3.87 -9.29
C MET A 37 17.04 4.03 -7.82
N GLU A 38 18.03 4.36 -6.96
CA GLU A 38 17.76 4.55 -5.53
C GLU A 38 16.66 5.59 -5.27
N LYS A 39 16.76 6.77 -5.91
CA LYS A 39 15.76 7.84 -5.77
C LYS A 39 14.39 7.44 -6.31
N THR A 40 14.37 6.76 -7.46
CA THR A 40 13.13 6.32 -8.10
C THR A 40 12.37 5.34 -7.22
N PHE A 41 13.05 4.34 -6.66
CA PHE A 41 12.40 3.35 -5.80
C PHE A 41 12.03 3.92 -4.43
N ARG A 42 12.74 4.92 -3.90
CA ARG A 42 12.24 5.67 -2.73
C ARG A 42 10.95 6.40 -3.04
N HIS A 43 10.88 7.08 -4.18
CA HIS A 43 9.69 7.82 -4.59
C HIS A 43 8.49 6.88 -4.75
N TRP A 44 8.64 5.73 -5.40
CA TRP A 44 7.56 4.76 -5.51
C TRP A 44 7.10 4.22 -4.15
N ALA A 45 8.04 3.95 -3.22
CA ALA A 45 7.66 3.56 -1.86
C ALA A 45 6.83 4.64 -1.13
N GLU A 46 7.08 5.92 -1.40
CA GLU A 46 6.25 7.01 -0.87
C GLU A 46 4.86 7.02 -1.51
N GLU A 47 4.78 6.85 -2.83
CA GLU A 47 3.50 6.79 -3.56
C GLU A 47 2.62 5.61 -3.14
N ASP A 48 3.20 4.41 -3.01
CA ASP A 48 2.51 3.21 -2.51
C ASP A 48 2.04 3.43 -1.06
N GLY A 49 2.84 4.12 -0.23
CA GLY A 49 2.45 4.48 1.14
C GLY A 49 1.24 5.41 1.18
N LEU A 50 1.18 6.41 0.31
CA LEU A 50 0.01 7.28 0.16
C LEU A 50 -1.21 6.51 -0.34
N ARG A 51 -1.03 5.57 -1.27
CA ARG A 51 -2.09 4.65 -1.73
C ARG A 51 -2.60 3.76 -0.60
N ALA A 52 -1.70 3.15 0.17
CA ALA A 52 -2.04 2.32 1.33
C ALA A 52 -2.90 3.10 2.34
N ASN A 53 -2.48 4.30 2.71
CA ASN A 53 -3.27 5.16 3.62
C ASN A 53 -4.68 5.43 3.07
N LYS A 54 -4.81 5.68 1.76
CA LYS A 54 -6.12 5.93 1.16
C LYS A 54 -7.03 4.69 1.16
N ILE A 55 -6.45 3.50 0.95
CA ILE A 55 -7.18 2.23 1.01
C ILE A 55 -7.63 1.96 2.46
N GLU A 56 -6.79 2.23 3.45
CA GLU A 56 -7.15 2.12 4.86
C GLU A 56 -8.33 3.02 5.24
N GLU A 57 -8.37 4.27 4.76
CA GLU A 57 -9.53 5.15 4.93
C GLU A 57 -10.83 4.54 4.36
N PHE A 58 -10.74 3.88 3.20
CA PHE A 58 -11.88 3.20 2.58
C PHE A 58 -12.31 1.97 3.36
N LEU A 59 -11.38 1.17 3.87
CA LEU A 59 -11.69 0.04 4.75
C LEU A 59 -12.48 0.50 5.98
N HIS A 60 -12.00 1.54 6.66
CA HIS A 60 -12.73 2.10 7.80
C HIS A 60 -14.12 2.62 7.44
N LYS A 61 -14.32 3.14 6.23
CA LYS A 61 -15.64 3.55 5.75
C LYS A 61 -16.56 2.34 5.57
N VAL A 62 -16.05 1.25 5.00
CA VAL A 62 -16.81 -0.01 4.81
C VAL A 62 -17.21 -0.61 6.16
N GLU A 63 -16.27 -0.70 7.10
CA GLU A 63 -16.50 -1.22 8.46
C GLU A 63 -17.56 -0.41 9.23
N ARG A 64 -17.45 0.93 9.20
CA ARG A 64 -18.44 1.80 9.85
C ARG A 64 -19.84 1.64 9.25
N ASN A 65 -19.96 1.48 7.94
CA ASN A 65 -21.26 1.29 7.29
C ASN A 65 -21.86 -0.07 7.61
N HIS A 66 -21.03 -1.12 7.69
CA HIS A 66 -21.47 -2.45 8.11
C HIS A 66 -22.01 -2.45 9.55
N ASN A 67 -21.37 -1.70 10.46
CA ASN A 67 -21.79 -1.62 11.87
C ASN A 67 -23.03 -0.74 12.11
N LYS A 68 -23.37 0.19 11.22
CA LYS A 68 -24.58 1.03 11.32
C LYS A 68 -25.87 0.34 10.87
N THR A 69 -25.75 -0.77 10.13
CA THR A 69 -26.88 -1.49 9.53
C THR A 69 -27.25 -2.76 10.32
N ARG A 70 -26.52 -3.03 11.41
CA ARG A 70 -26.80 -4.07 12.41
C ARG A 70 -27.40 -3.44 13.66
#